data_AF-A0A2S9G7X8-F1
#
_entry.id   AF-A0A2S9G7X8-F1
#
_cell.length_a   1.000
_cell.length_b   1.000
_cell.length_c   1.000
_cell.angle_alpha   90.00
_cell.angle_beta   90.00
_cell.angle_gamma   90.00
#
_symmetry.space_group_name_H-M   'P 1'
#
loop_
_entity.id
_entity.type
_entity.pdbx_description
1 polymer ?
#
loop_
_entity_poly.entity_id
_entity_poly.type
_entity_poly.pdbx_seq_one_letter_code
_entity_poly.pdbx_strand_id
1 'polypeptide(L)'
;GPAPGRFTGPEPVAEIMRRHPGLMLIIAHMGLPEYREFLDLANRYPDVYLDTTMVFTEFTEEHQPFPPSAHGDLLTLGDKVLFG
;
A
#
# COMPACT_ATOMS: atom_id res chain seq x y z
N GLY A 1 -2.46 0.26 -10.13
CA GLY A 1 -2.99 1.43 -9.42
C GLY A 1 -3.54 2.46 -10.40
N PRO A 2 -4.00 3.62 -9.89
CA PRO A 2 -4.40 4.74 -10.74
C PRO A 2 -3.20 5.22 -11.57
N ALA A 3 -3.47 5.87 -12.71
CA ALA A 3 -2.41 6.45 -13.52
C ALA A 3 -1.58 7.49 -12.71
N PRO A 4 -0.26 7.57 -12.90
CA PRO A 4 0.56 8.59 -12.26
C PRO A 4 0.03 10.00 -12.57
N GLY A 5 -0.02 10.85 -11.55
CA GLY A 5 -0.57 12.19 -11.66
C GLY A 5 -0.40 12.98 -10.38
N ARG A 6 -0.85 14.24 -10.42
CA ARG A 6 -0.68 15.21 -9.33
C ARG A 6 -1.20 14.73 -7.95
N PHE A 7 -2.19 13.85 -7.94
CA PHE A 7 -2.90 13.44 -6.73
C PHE A 7 -2.75 11.95 -6.42
N THR A 8 -1.87 11.24 -7.12
CA THR A 8 -1.64 9.80 -6.91
C THR A 8 -0.26 9.56 -6.29
N GLY A 9 -0.09 8.39 -5.67
CA GLY A 9 1.16 7.97 -5.06
C GLY A 9 1.28 8.26 -3.56
N PRO A 10 2.42 7.89 -2.97
CA PRO A 10 2.61 7.86 -1.52
C PRO A 10 2.75 9.24 -0.87
N GLU A 11 3.31 10.23 -1.57
CA GLU A 11 3.53 11.57 -1.00
C GLU A 11 2.21 12.31 -0.70
N PRO A 12 1.23 12.41 -1.63
CA PRO A 12 -0.07 12.98 -1.30
C PRO A 12 -0.79 12.25 -0.16
N VAL A 13 -0.65 10.92 -0.08
CA VAL A 13 -1.23 10.13 1.01
C VAL A 13 -0.59 10.48 2.35
N ALA A 14 0.73 10.56 2.42
CA ALA A 14 1.45 10.96 3.63
C ALA A 14 0.99 12.34 4.14
N GLU A 15 0.76 13.29 3.23
CA GLU A 15 0.27 14.62 3.56
C GLU A 15 -1.16 14.60 4.12
N ILE A 16 -2.03 13.74 3.58
CA ILE A 16 -3.38 13.54 4.13
C ILE A 16 -3.30 12.98 5.55
N MET A 17 -2.49 11.94 5.78
CA MET A 17 -2.33 11.35 7.11
C MET A 17 -1.78 12.34 8.13
N ARG A 18 -0.85 13.21 7.70
CA ARG A 18 -0.32 14.29 8.56
C ARG A 18 -1.38 15.33 8.94
N ARG A 19 -2.29 15.66 8.02
CA ARG A 19 -3.36 16.64 8.26
C ARG A 19 -4.55 16.06 9.02
N HIS A 20 -4.80 14.77 8.87
CA HIS A 20 -5.94 14.06 9.43
C HIS A 20 -5.47 12.82 10.21
N PRO A 21 -4.84 13.00 11.39
CA PRO A 21 -4.20 11.90 12.11
C PRO A 21 -5.14 10.81 12.63
N GLY A 22 -6.46 11.04 12.63
CA GLY A 22 -7.46 10.02 12.99
C GLY A 22 -8.20 9.41 11.80
N LEU A 23 -7.76 9.69 10.57
CA LEU A 23 -8.33 9.07 9.37
C LEU A 23 -7.83 7.63 9.27
N MET A 24 -8.74 6.67 9.20
CA MET A 24 -8.41 5.31 8.76
C MET A 24 -8.38 5.27 7.24
N LEU A 25 -7.30 4.76 6.66
CA LEU A 25 -7.11 4.69 5.23
C LEU A 25 -6.70 3.29 4.81
N ILE A 26 -7.41 2.71 3.84
CA ILE A 26 -7.04 1.44 3.20
C ILE A 26 -6.48 1.77 1.82
N ILE A 27 -5.25 1.35 1.56
CA ILE A 27 -4.60 1.50 0.25
C ILE A 27 -4.97 0.31 -0.63
N ALA A 28 -5.64 0.62 -1.73
CA ALA A 28 -6.01 -0.33 -2.77
C ALA A 28 -4.82 -1.10 -3.33
N HIS A 29 -4.98 -2.42 -3.46
CA HIS A 29 -4.05 -3.30 -4.18
C HIS A 29 -2.61 -3.16 -3.69
N MET A 30 -2.45 -3.06 -2.37
CA MET A 30 -1.19 -2.82 -1.67
C MET A 30 -0.36 -1.64 -2.22
N GLY A 31 -1.00 -0.68 -2.91
CA GLY A 31 -0.33 0.49 -3.44
C GLY A 31 0.37 0.28 -4.79
N LEU A 32 -0.01 -0.75 -5.55
CA LEU A 32 0.51 -1.02 -6.91
C LEU A 32 0.72 0.26 -7.77
N PRO A 33 1.93 0.52 -8.31
CA PRO A 33 3.16 -0.28 -8.22
C PRO A 33 4.14 0.11 -7.08
N GLU A 34 3.88 1.17 -6.31
CA GLU A 34 4.76 1.69 -5.26
C GLU A 34 4.67 0.90 -3.94
N TYR A 35 4.73 -0.44 -4.01
CA TYR A 35 4.52 -1.34 -2.86
C TYR A 35 5.34 -0.97 -1.62
N ARG A 36 6.63 -0.67 -1.81
CA ARG A 36 7.55 -0.40 -0.70
C ARG A 36 7.18 0.87 0.03
N GLU A 37 6.87 1.92 -0.74
CA GLU A 37 6.49 3.21 -0.21
C GLU A 37 5.18 3.12 0.57
N PHE A 38 4.23 2.31 0.10
CA PHE A 38 2.98 2.10 0.83
C PHE A 38 3.12 1.18 2.05
N LEU A 39 4.00 0.17 2.00
CA LEU A 39 4.40 -0.59 3.20
C LEU A 39 5.05 0.33 4.24
N ASP A 40 5.93 1.25 3.82
CA ASP A 40 6.55 2.24 4.71
C ASP A 40 5.51 3.18 5.35
N LEU A 41 4.47 3.57 4.60
CA LEU A 41 3.37 4.35 5.15
C LEU A 41 2.53 3.54 6.15
N ALA A 42 2.22 2.29 5.86
CA ALA A 42 1.53 1.39 6.78
C ALA A 42 2.36 1.13 8.05
N ASN A 43 3.68 1.07 7.96
CA ASN A 43 4.56 0.94 9.12
C ASN A 43 4.61 2.24 9.94
N ARG A 44 4.65 3.40 9.28
CA ARG A 44 4.73 4.72 9.94
C ARG A 44 3.43 5.16 10.61
N TYR A 45 2.29 4.89 9.99
CA TYR A 45 0.98 5.35 10.44
C TYR A 45 0.15 4.17 10.97
N PRO A 46 -0.33 4.21 12.23
CA PRO A 46 -1.10 3.11 12.82
C PRO A 46 -2.39 2.81 12.05
N ASP A 47 -3.03 3.84 11.50
CA ASP A 47 -4.35 3.76 10.86
C ASP A 47 -4.31 3.60 9.33
N VAL A 48 -3.14 3.24 8.77
CA VAL A 48 -3.00 2.91 7.33
C VAL A 48 -2.93 1.40 7.14
N TYR A 49 -3.84 0.88 6.33
CA TYR A 49 -4.03 -0.53 6.02
C TYR A 49 -3.84 -0.78 4.52
N LEU A 50 -3.64 -2.03 4.14
CA LEU A 50 -3.40 -2.46 2.77
C LEU A 50 -4.40 -3.56 2.41
N ASP A 51 -5.11 -3.46 1.28
CA ASP A 51 -5.86 -4.61 0.78
C ASP A 51 -5.10 -5.38 -0.29
N THR A 52 -5.41 -6.68 -0.38
CA THR A 52 -4.80 -7.59 -1.35
C THR A 52 -5.57 -7.66 -2.67
N THR A 53 -6.61 -6.85 -2.88
CA THR A 53 -7.41 -6.93 -4.11
C THR A 53 -6.47 -6.82 -5.30
N MET A 54 -6.59 -7.74 -6.26
CA MET A 54 -5.71 -7.89 -7.43
C MET A 54 -4.22 -8.20 -7.18
N VAL A 55 -3.66 -8.07 -5.98
CA VAL A 55 -2.24 -8.38 -5.72
C VAL A 55 -2.02 -9.89 -5.60
N PHE A 56 -0.84 -10.37 -5.99
CA PHE A 56 -0.51 -11.81 -6.05
C PHE A 56 -1.35 -12.63 -7.02
N THR A 57 -2.05 -11.96 -7.95
CA THR A 57 -2.74 -12.63 -9.05
C THR A 57 -1.80 -12.73 -10.24
N GLU A 58 -1.97 -13.78 -11.06
CA GLU A 58 -1.17 -13.95 -12.29
C GLU A 58 -1.21 -12.69 -13.17
N PHE A 59 -2.37 -12.04 -13.26
CA PHE A 59 -2.57 -10.82 -14.04
C PHE A 59 -1.67 -9.65 -13.60
N THR A 60 -1.54 -9.41 -12.30
CA THR A 60 -0.71 -8.29 -11.79
C THR A 60 0.76 -8.67 -11.69
N GLU A 61 1.08 -9.93 -11.35
CA GLU A 61 2.46 -10.40 -11.23
C GLU A 61 3.22 -10.36 -12.58
N GLU A 62 2.53 -10.52 -13.71
CA GLU A 62 3.14 -10.40 -15.05
C GLU A 62 3.73 -9.01 -15.31
N HIS A 63 3.10 -7.96 -14.77
CA HIS A 63 3.45 -6.58 -15.10
C HIS A 63 4.03 -5.78 -13.93
N GLN A 64 3.63 -6.11 -12.70
CA GLN A 64 3.92 -5.38 -11.47
C GLN A 64 4.10 -6.36 -10.29
N PRO A 65 5.10 -7.25 -10.35
CA PRO A 65 5.30 -8.29 -9.34
C PRO A 65 5.59 -7.68 -7.97
N PHE A 66 5.04 -8.28 -6.93
CA PHE A 66 5.39 -7.90 -5.56
C PHE A 66 6.89 -8.17 -5.32
N PRO A 67 7.65 -7.20 -4.81
CA PRO A 67 9.10 -7.35 -4.69
C PRO A 67 9.45 -8.40 -3.62
N PRO A 68 10.17 -9.50 -3.95
CA PRO A 68 10.46 -10.57 -2.98
C PRO A 68 11.18 -10.09 -1.72
N SER A 69 12.01 -9.05 -1.88
CA SER A 69 12.72 -8.38 -0.81
C SER A 69 11.83 -7.66 0.22
N ALA A 70 10.53 -7.48 -0.04
CA ALA A 70 9.56 -6.86 0.88
C ALA A 70 8.68 -7.89 1.61
N HIS A 71 8.89 -9.20 1.40
CA HIS A 71 8.11 -10.23 2.09
C HIS A 71 8.24 -10.14 3.62
N GLY A 72 9.41 -9.75 4.14
CA GLY A 72 9.60 -9.55 5.59
C GLY A 72 8.77 -8.42 6.15
N ASP A 73 8.67 -7.31 5.42
CA ASP A 73 7.85 -6.14 5.80
C ASP A 73 6.37 -6.52 5.78
N LEU A 74 5.94 -7.28 4.76
CA LEU A 74 4.59 -7.79 4.66
C LEU A 74 4.18 -8.67 5.85
N LEU A 75 5.06 -9.60 6.26
CA LEU A 75 4.81 -10.44 7.43
C LEU A 75 4.73 -9.62 8.72
N THR A 76 5.55 -8.57 8.83
CA THR A 76 5.56 -7.67 9.98
C THR A 76 4.28 -6.85 10.09
N LEU A 77 3.66 -6.51 8.95
CA LEU A 77 2.42 -5.73 8.85
C LEU A 77 1.16 -6.61 8.72
N GLY A 78 1.24 -7.91 9.01
CA GLY A 78 0.16 -8.86 8.72
C GLY A 78 -1.20 -8.52 9.36
N ASP A 79 -1.20 -7.84 10.50
CA ASP A 79 -2.37 -7.32 11.20
C ASP A 79 -3.03 -6.11 10.49
N LYS A 80 -2.34 -5.50 9.52
CA LYS A 80 -2.82 -4.39 8.71
C LYS A 80 -3.16 -4.78 7.26
N VAL A 81 -3.04 -6.06 6.94
CA VAL A 81 -3.37 -6.59 5.61
C VAL A 81 -4.79 -7.14 5.60
N LEU A 82 -5.59 -6.64 4.69
CA LEU A 82 -6.99 -7.02 4.52
C LEU A 82 -7.14 -7.86 3.25
N PHE A 83 -7.80 -9.02 3.37
CA PHE A 83 -8.15 -9.81 2.20
C PHE A 83 -9.29 -9.14 1.42
N GLY A 84 -9.10 -8.99 0.11
CA GLY A 84 -10.07 -8.41 -0.81
C GLY A 84 -9.77 -8.77 -2.25
#